data_AF-A0A1I2EG85-F1
#
_entry.id   AF-A0A1I2EG85-F1
#
_cell.length_a   1.000
_cell.length_b   1.000
_cell.length_c   1.000
_cell.angle_alpha   90.00
_cell.angle_beta   90.00
_cell.angle_gamma   90.00
#
_symmetry.space_group_name_H-M   'P 1'
#
loop_
_entity.id
_entity.type
_entity.pdbx_description
1 polymer ?
#
loop_
_entity_poly.entity_id
_entity_poly.type
_entity_poly.pdbx_seq_one_letter_code
_entity_poly.pdbx_strand_id
1 'polypeptide(L)'
;MAAAPAPPEPLTDDERRMLAQGRHEALAHALALSGRHAAAGWVLEQIWDFAGACEHYARAGRPLDALRAAIELGRPDVLDRIIAVFTAADADTRQQAAALLQRKGRHADAARIFALGDHDPEARARALVRAGDRLGAARVLAEAERVREALALLEPLPERHGPTLQLAAELSWELGDAEAAVRRAQAAIRAGGADRAALSRLLARGLGALGHDLAAQIVLQGRGEAPEGPPVPARFLVRAPLPASFSGAAYEGIDRVTLAEVEIHLLLAELQEGGAGDPAVQDALEAFQRRALAAAALEHPAIRGIVQFDARAGILILPHEAGNNLRALIRPPGMPLPRARALVAFLLEGLAAAHARGLVHGSLLPAQLVCDAAGRPLLGPFGADAIAGLIATRTGALEELLTITAPEVRAGGAPTAASDIYGVAALLVALVAGSLGGAAPEARAAVEDALDPDPARRPDATALLARMRRRVADLRDLSMSTEPSGQEPGVMSDDFGLSGHGVVVEAAPGWDDTALDALLAADVPGLQPVLDRQGRRVALAAWPEGCRRLADDVPFDRLAPMAIVDGLPVEAAAAVRARLTAGAWVVTPAGEWMLALDDLLTR
;
A
#
# COMPACT_ATOMS: atom_id res chain seq x y z
N MET A 1 -40.00 -30.02 48.77
CA MET A 1 -41.06 -30.42 47.82
C MET A 1 -41.95 -29.22 47.59
N ALA A 2 -41.85 -28.56 46.44
CA ALA A 2 -42.87 -27.57 46.07
C ALA A 2 -44.21 -28.30 45.91
N ALA A 3 -45.30 -27.73 46.44
CA ALA A 3 -46.63 -28.30 46.25
C ALA A 3 -46.90 -28.49 44.75
N ALA A 4 -47.39 -29.66 44.36
CA ALA A 4 -47.78 -29.91 42.98
C ALA A 4 -48.82 -28.85 42.57
N PRO A 5 -48.69 -28.23 41.38
CA PRO A 5 -49.63 -27.22 40.92
C PRO A 5 -51.04 -27.81 40.92
N ALA A 6 -52.05 -27.02 41.29
CA ALA A 6 -53.44 -27.46 41.24
C ALA A 6 -53.83 -27.85 39.79
N PRO A 7 -54.74 -28.83 39.60
CA PRO A 7 -55.15 -29.21 38.27
C PRO A 7 -55.83 -28.02 37.58
N PRO A 8 -55.60 -27.81 36.27
CA PRO A 8 -56.12 -26.66 35.54
C PRO A 8 -57.65 -26.67 35.40
N GLU A 9 -58.26 -27.83 35.62
CA GLU A 9 -59.70 -28.04 35.63
C GLU A 9 -60.07 -28.92 36.83
N PRO A 10 -61.29 -28.77 37.39
CA PRO A 10 -61.76 -29.64 38.45
C PRO A 10 -61.88 -31.08 37.94
N LEU A 11 -61.24 -32.00 38.68
CA LEU A 11 -61.39 -33.43 38.45
C LEU A 11 -62.66 -33.95 39.14
N THR A 12 -63.29 -34.97 38.57
CA THR A 12 -64.40 -35.70 39.22
C THR A 12 -63.87 -36.58 40.36
N ASP A 13 -64.76 -37.08 41.21
CA ASP A 13 -64.36 -38.00 42.30
C ASP A 13 -63.79 -39.32 41.77
N ASP A 14 -64.21 -39.77 40.59
CA ASP A 14 -63.67 -40.96 39.94
C ASP A 14 -62.26 -40.71 39.39
N GLU A 15 -62.04 -39.56 38.76
CA GLU A 15 -60.72 -39.14 38.27
C GLU A 15 -59.73 -38.95 39.43
N ARG A 16 -60.17 -38.36 40.54
CA ARG A 16 -59.38 -38.25 41.79
C ARG A 16 -59.00 -39.62 42.35
N ARG A 17 -59.93 -40.59 42.35
CA ARG A 17 -59.66 -41.98 42.77
C ARG A 17 -58.67 -42.66 41.85
N MET A 18 -58.75 -42.45 40.53
CA MET A 18 -57.80 -43.00 39.56
C MET A 18 -56.38 -42.47 39.78
N LEU A 19 -56.22 -41.17 40.08
CA LEU A 19 -54.92 -40.58 40.45
C LEU A 19 -54.35 -41.22 41.72
N ALA A 20 -55.17 -41.34 42.77
CA ALA A 20 -54.75 -41.95 44.04
C ALA A 20 -54.33 -43.42 43.89
N GLN A 21 -54.86 -44.12 42.88
CA GLN A 21 -54.51 -45.50 42.54
C GLN A 21 -53.29 -45.60 41.60
N GLY A 22 -52.64 -44.49 41.22
CA GLY A 22 -51.48 -44.48 40.34
C GLY A 22 -51.81 -44.64 38.84
N ARG A 23 -53.10 -44.64 38.44
CA ARG A 23 -53.55 -44.90 37.06
C ARG A 23 -53.45 -43.66 36.15
N HIS A 24 -52.30 -43.00 36.15
CA HIS A 24 -52.07 -41.70 35.50
C HIS A 24 -52.22 -41.77 33.96
N GLU A 25 -51.61 -42.75 33.28
CA GLU A 25 -51.70 -42.89 31.81
C GLU A 25 -53.15 -43.16 31.34
N ALA A 26 -53.85 -44.08 32.02
CA ALA A 26 -55.22 -44.42 31.70
C ALA A 26 -56.17 -43.23 31.91
N LEU A 27 -55.93 -42.44 32.97
CA LEU A 27 -56.66 -41.21 33.23
C LEU A 27 -56.35 -40.13 32.18
N ALA A 28 -55.07 -39.91 31.85
CA ALA A 28 -54.68 -38.95 30.83
C ALA A 28 -55.30 -39.28 29.47
N HIS A 29 -55.33 -40.57 29.08
CA HIS A 29 -55.99 -41.02 27.86
C HIS A 29 -57.50 -40.77 27.88
N ALA A 30 -58.19 -41.07 28.98
CA ALA A 30 -59.63 -40.81 29.12
C ALA A 30 -59.96 -39.30 29.09
N LEU A 31 -59.14 -38.48 29.74
CA LEU A 31 -59.24 -37.02 29.70
C LEU A 31 -59.00 -36.48 28.27
N ALA A 32 -58.03 -37.04 27.54
CA ALA A 32 -57.78 -36.65 26.16
C ALA A 32 -58.94 -37.02 25.22
N LEU A 33 -59.56 -38.20 25.38
CA LEU A 33 -60.72 -38.63 24.59
C LEU A 33 -61.96 -37.75 24.81
N SER A 34 -62.10 -37.16 26.00
CA SER A 34 -63.16 -36.21 26.33
C SER A 34 -62.82 -34.76 25.95
N GLY A 35 -61.69 -34.53 25.26
CA GLY A 35 -61.23 -33.20 24.84
C GLY A 35 -60.57 -32.36 25.94
N ARG A 36 -60.43 -32.88 27.16
CA ARG A 36 -59.84 -32.21 28.32
C ARG A 36 -58.32 -32.30 28.32
N HIS A 37 -57.70 -31.79 27.25
CA HIS A 37 -56.26 -31.92 27.02
C HIS A 37 -55.40 -31.20 28.08
N ALA A 38 -55.87 -30.10 28.68
CA ALA A 38 -55.11 -29.42 29.75
C ALA A 38 -54.97 -30.30 31.01
N ALA A 39 -56.05 -30.98 31.39
CA ALA A 39 -56.04 -31.91 32.52
C ALA A 39 -55.20 -33.16 32.20
N ALA A 40 -55.30 -33.70 30.97
CA ALA A 40 -54.46 -34.82 30.53
C ALA A 40 -52.96 -34.49 30.61
N GLY A 41 -52.55 -33.31 30.14
CA GLY A 41 -51.16 -32.86 30.22
C GLY A 41 -50.66 -32.72 31.67
N TRP A 42 -51.49 -32.19 32.56
CA TRP A 42 -51.16 -32.07 33.99
C TRP A 42 -50.95 -33.42 34.67
N VAL A 43 -51.77 -34.43 34.34
CA VAL A 43 -51.64 -35.79 34.88
C VAL A 43 -50.33 -36.44 34.42
N LEU A 44 -49.94 -36.27 33.16
CA LEU A 44 -48.69 -36.81 32.61
C LEU A 44 -47.45 -36.12 33.22
N GLU A 45 -47.55 -34.82 33.52
CA GLU A 45 -46.48 -34.07 34.20
C GLU A 45 -46.17 -34.66 35.61
N GLN A 46 -47.18 -35.23 36.31
CA GLN A 46 -46.97 -35.87 37.62
C GLN A 46 -46.13 -37.15 37.55
N ILE A 47 -46.12 -37.83 36.39
CA ILE A 47 -45.34 -39.04 36.16
C ILE A 47 -44.10 -38.79 35.29
N TRP A 48 -43.71 -37.52 35.13
CA TRP A 48 -42.50 -37.11 34.39
C TRP A 48 -42.56 -37.46 32.89
N ASP A 49 -43.75 -37.75 32.35
CA ASP A 49 -43.97 -37.85 30.91
C ASP A 49 -44.14 -36.45 30.31
N PHE A 50 -43.03 -35.73 30.23
CA PHE A 50 -43.00 -34.37 29.70
C PHE A 50 -43.27 -34.31 28.18
N ALA A 51 -43.05 -35.40 27.45
CA ALA A 51 -43.33 -35.48 26.02
C ALA A 51 -44.84 -35.52 25.76
N GLY A 52 -45.55 -36.41 26.44
CA GLY A 52 -47.01 -36.46 26.39
C GLY A 52 -47.66 -35.20 26.98
N ALA A 53 -47.13 -34.69 28.09
CA ALA A 53 -47.60 -33.43 28.68
C ALA A 53 -47.47 -32.25 27.70
N CYS A 54 -46.33 -32.10 27.02
CA CYS A 54 -46.13 -31.07 25.99
C CYS A 54 -47.18 -31.13 24.88
N GLU A 55 -47.43 -32.32 24.33
CA GLU A 55 -48.37 -32.48 23.22
C GLU A 55 -49.79 -32.09 23.63
N HIS A 56 -50.21 -32.51 24.82
CA HIS A 56 -51.53 -32.19 25.34
C HIS A 56 -51.68 -30.72 25.71
N TYR A 57 -50.67 -30.08 26.31
CA TYR A 57 -50.71 -28.63 26.56
C TYR A 57 -50.74 -27.81 25.27
N ALA A 58 -50.02 -28.24 24.23
CA ALA A 58 -50.07 -27.59 22.91
C ALA A 58 -51.47 -27.69 22.29
N ARG A 59 -52.11 -28.87 22.34
CA ARG A 59 -53.50 -29.07 21.86
C ARG A 59 -54.54 -28.29 22.67
N ALA A 60 -54.27 -28.06 23.95
CA ALA A 60 -55.13 -27.27 24.83
C ALA A 60 -54.97 -25.75 24.66
N GLY A 61 -54.08 -25.28 23.77
CA GLY A 61 -53.80 -23.85 23.61
C GLY A 61 -53.14 -23.23 24.84
N ARG A 62 -52.36 -24.01 25.62
CA ARG A 62 -51.64 -23.56 26.82
C ARG A 62 -50.12 -23.51 26.58
N PRO A 63 -49.62 -22.48 25.87
CA PRO A 63 -48.23 -22.44 25.41
C PRO A 63 -47.20 -22.34 26.55
N LEU A 64 -47.55 -21.68 27.67
CA LEU A 64 -46.65 -21.54 28.83
C LEU A 64 -46.42 -22.87 29.56
N ASP A 65 -47.46 -23.69 29.71
CA ASP A 65 -47.35 -25.01 30.32
C ASP A 65 -46.62 -25.99 29.40
N ALA A 66 -46.89 -25.91 28.09
CA ALA A 66 -46.13 -26.65 27.09
C ALA A 66 -44.63 -26.27 27.12
N LEU A 67 -44.30 -24.98 27.26
CA LEU A 67 -42.93 -24.52 27.38
C LEU A 67 -42.25 -25.04 28.66
N ARG A 68 -42.95 -25.02 29.80
CA ARG A 68 -42.44 -25.58 31.06
C ARG A 68 -42.10 -27.07 30.89
N ALA A 69 -43.03 -27.86 30.36
CA ALA A 69 -42.80 -29.28 30.13
C ALA A 69 -41.64 -29.51 29.12
N ALA A 70 -41.53 -28.70 28.07
CA ALA A 70 -40.47 -28.83 27.08
C ALA A 70 -39.08 -28.52 27.64
N ILE A 71 -38.98 -27.58 28.59
CA ILE A 71 -37.72 -27.27 29.29
C ILE A 71 -37.28 -28.48 30.13
N GLU A 72 -38.19 -29.10 30.88
CA GLU A 72 -37.88 -30.26 31.72
C GLU A 72 -37.56 -31.52 30.89
N LEU A 73 -38.20 -31.67 29.71
CA LEU A 73 -37.91 -32.75 28.77
C LEU A 73 -36.46 -32.70 28.23
N GLY A 74 -35.86 -31.51 28.16
CA GLY A 74 -34.47 -31.32 27.71
C GLY A 74 -34.21 -31.61 26.23
N ARG A 75 -35.25 -31.82 25.42
CA ARG A 75 -35.15 -32.08 23.98
C ARG A 75 -35.14 -30.78 23.15
N PRO A 76 -34.05 -30.47 22.41
CA PRO A 76 -33.95 -29.22 21.65
C PRO A 76 -35.03 -29.08 20.57
N ASP A 77 -35.33 -30.16 19.85
CA ASP A 77 -36.28 -30.17 18.74
C ASP A 77 -37.73 -29.91 19.18
N VAL A 78 -38.07 -30.39 20.39
CA VAL A 78 -39.39 -30.14 20.99
C VAL A 78 -39.49 -28.70 21.46
N LEU A 79 -38.44 -28.19 22.12
CA LEU A 79 -38.42 -26.80 22.57
C LEU A 79 -38.50 -25.82 21.40
N ASP A 80 -37.78 -26.05 20.31
CA ASP A 80 -37.83 -25.21 19.11
C ASP A 80 -39.25 -25.11 18.54
N ARG A 81 -39.95 -26.25 18.49
CA ARG A 81 -41.34 -26.31 18.06
C ARG A 81 -42.27 -25.51 18.96
N ILE A 82 -42.06 -25.58 20.28
CA ILE A 82 -42.88 -24.84 21.25
C ILE A 82 -42.57 -23.35 21.21
N ILE A 83 -41.30 -22.94 21.10
CA ILE A 83 -40.92 -21.54 20.95
C ILE A 83 -41.60 -20.91 19.72
N ALA A 84 -41.72 -21.66 18.60
CA ALA A 84 -42.39 -21.17 17.40
C ALA A 84 -43.89 -20.82 17.62
N VAL A 85 -44.57 -21.49 18.57
CA VAL A 85 -45.98 -21.21 18.91
C VAL A 85 -46.14 -19.79 19.44
N PHE A 86 -45.13 -19.25 20.13
CA PHE A 86 -45.19 -17.90 20.70
C PHE A 86 -45.17 -16.78 19.65
N THR A 87 -44.92 -17.09 18.38
CA THR A 87 -45.01 -16.10 17.27
C THR A 87 -46.43 -15.50 17.17
N ALA A 88 -47.46 -16.29 17.46
CA ALA A 88 -48.86 -15.86 17.44
C ALA A 88 -49.38 -15.42 18.82
N ALA A 89 -48.54 -15.44 19.86
CA ALA A 89 -48.94 -15.11 21.23
C ALA A 89 -48.92 -13.60 21.50
N ASP A 90 -49.77 -13.16 22.42
CA ASP A 90 -49.79 -11.79 22.90
C ASP A 90 -48.51 -11.42 23.68
N ALA A 91 -48.31 -10.11 23.91
CA ALA A 91 -47.09 -9.59 24.52
C ALA A 91 -46.89 -10.06 25.97
N ASP A 92 -47.95 -10.19 26.77
CA ASP A 92 -47.85 -10.64 28.16
C ASP A 92 -47.44 -12.11 28.24
N THR A 93 -48.07 -12.96 27.43
CA THR A 93 -47.70 -14.38 27.30
C THR A 93 -46.24 -14.56 26.87
N ARG A 94 -45.76 -13.77 25.90
CA ARG A 94 -44.34 -13.81 25.50
C ARG A 94 -43.40 -13.31 26.61
N GLN A 95 -43.77 -12.28 27.34
CA GLN A 95 -42.98 -11.77 28.47
C GLN A 95 -42.85 -12.82 29.59
N GLN A 96 -43.93 -13.50 29.93
CA GLN A 96 -43.94 -14.58 30.92
C GLN A 96 -43.07 -15.77 30.47
N ALA A 97 -43.13 -16.15 29.18
CA ALA A 97 -42.31 -17.21 28.60
C ALA A 97 -40.81 -16.88 28.67
N ALA A 98 -40.42 -15.65 28.28
CA ALA A 98 -39.03 -15.22 28.37
C ALA A 98 -38.52 -15.20 29.82
N ALA A 99 -39.34 -14.72 30.77
CA ALA A 99 -39.01 -14.73 32.19
C ALA A 99 -38.83 -16.16 32.75
N LEU A 100 -39.64 -17.12 32.29
CA LEU A 100 -39.48 -18.53 32.64
C LEU A 100 -38.14 -19.09 32.16
N LEU A 101 -37.78 -18.85 30.90
CA LEU A 101 -36.53 -19.30 30.30
C LEU A 101 -35.32 -18.67 31.01
N GLN A 102 -35.38 -17.38 31.34
CA GLN A 102 -34.34 -16.69 32.11
C GLN A 102 -34.12 -17.30 33.50
N ARG A 103 -35.20 -17.61 34.24
CA ARG A 103 -35.10 -18.25 35.56
C ARG A 103 -34.45 -19.64 35.49
N LYS A 104 -34.62 -20.34 34.37
CA LYS A 104 -34.02 -21.65 34.09
C LYS A 104 -32.62 -21.56 33.47
N GLY A 105 -32.02 -20.37 33.38
CA GLY A 105 -30.68 -20.15 32.81
C GLY A 105 -30.62 -20.25 31.28
N ARG A 106 -31.77 -20.38 30.60
CA ARG A 106 -31.86 -20.52 29.14
C ARG A 106 -31.90 -19.16 28.45
N HIS A 107 -30.82 -18.41 28.58
CA HIS A 107 -30.75 -17.02 28.13
C HIS A 107 -30.84 -16.83 26.60
N ALA A 108 -30.27 -17.76 25.82
CA ALA A 108 -30.37 -17.74 24.36
C ALA A 108 -31.82 -17.93 23.89
N ASP A 109 -32.57 -18.86 24.51
CA ASP A 109 -33.97 -19.10 24.20
C ASP A 109 -34.88 -17.95 24.65
N ALA A 110 -34.57 -17.33 25.80
CA ALA A 110 -35.26 -16.12 26.24
C ALA A 110 -35.08 -14.97 25.24
N ALA A 111 -33.87 -14.78 24.69
CA ALA A 111 -33.60 -13.78 23.66
C ALA A 111 -34.39 -14.06 22.37
N ARG A 112 -34.59 -15.33 21.99
CA ARG A 112 -35.45 -15.73 20.86
C ARG A 112 -36.90 -15.33 21.08
N ILE A 113 -37.45 -15.56 22.28
CA ILE A 113 -38.82 -15.13 22.60
C ILE A 113 -38.94 -13.60 22.53
N PHE A 114 -37.97 -12.87 23.08
CA PHE A 114 -37.96 -11.40 22.98
C PHE A 114 -37.86 -10.89 21.53
N ALA A 115 -37.31 -11.68 20.60
CA ALA A 115 -37.24 -11.31 19.19
C ALA A 115 -38.57 -11.46 18.43
N LEU A 116 -39.56 -12.15 19.00
CA LEU A 116 -40.86 -12.42 18.34
C LEU A 116 -41.85 -11.23 18.42
N GLY A 117 -41.46 -10.07 18.96
CA GLY A 117 -42.19 -8.81 18.80
C GLY A 117 -41.66 -7.67 19.67
N ASP A 118 -42.48 -6.64 19.93
CA ASP A 118 -42.10 -5.34 20.53
C ASP A 118 -41.76 -5.39 22.03
N HIS A 119 -40.81 -6.24 22.40
CA HIS A 119 -40.34 -6.38 23.78
C HIS A 119 -39.23 -5.39 24.11
N ASP A 120 -39.07 -5.11 25.42
CA ASP A 120 -38.01 -4.25 25.97
C ASP A 120 -36.63 -4.63 25.38
N PRO A 121 -36.03 -3.74 24.56
CA PRO A 121 -34.72 -3.97 23.95
C PRO A 121 -33.63 -4.23 25.00
N GLU A 122 -33.73 -3.64 26.19
CA GLU A 122 -32.76 -3.90 27.26
C GLU A 122 -32.87 -5.32 27.79
N ALA A 123 -34.08 -5.82 28.01
CA ALA A 123 -34.31 -7.18 28.49
C ALA A 123 -33.77 -8.22 27.49
N ARG A 124 -33.95 -7.95 26.19
CA ARG A 124 -33.38 -8.76 25.12
C ARG A 124 -31.85 -8.68 25.07
N ALA A 125 -31.27 -7.49 25.13
CA ALA A 125 -29.82 -7.29 25.16
C ALA A 125 -29.17 -7.98 26.38
N ARG A 126 -29.76 -7.84 27.58
CA ARG A 126 -29.31 -8.54 28.80
C ARG A 126 -29.35 -10.05 28.65
N ALA A 127 -30.39 -10.59 28.02
CA ALA A 127 -30.48 -12.02 27.76
C ALA A 127 -29.36 -12.48 26.80
N LEU A 128 -29.08 -11.73 25.73
CA LEU A 128 -28.00 -12.02 24.79
C LEU A 128 -26.61 -11.95 25.45
N VAL A 129 -26.33 -10.94 26.28
CA VAL A 129 -25.07 -10.84 27.03
C VAL A 129 -24.86 -12.06 27.94
N ARG A 130 -25.90 -12.49 28.67
CA ARG A 130 -25.83 -13.69 29.53
C ARG A 130 -25.68 -14.99 28.72
N ALA A 131 -26.13 -15.01 27.48
CA ALA A 131 -25.92 -16.10 26.55
C ALA A 131 -24.51 -16.08 25.89
N GLY A 132 -23.71 -15.04 26.13
CA GLY A 132 -22.38 -14.87 25.55
C GLY A 132 -22.36 -14.11 24.21
N ASP A 133 -23.52 -13.69 23.68
CA ASP A 133 -23.63 -12.94 22.42
C ASP A 133 -23.65 -11.43 22.67
N ARG A 134 -22.47 -10.87 22.95
CA ARG A 134 -22.30 -9.42 23.17
C ARG A 134 -22.54 -8.59 21.89
N LEU A 135 -22.17 -9.13 20.72
CA LEU A 135 -22.36 -8.44 19.44
C LEU A 135 -23.85 -8.31 19.11
N GLY A 136 -24.62 -9.38 19.29
CA GLY A 136 -26.07 -9.36 19.15
C GLY A 136 -26.74 -8.41 20.16
N ALA A 137 -26.26 -8.41 21.41
CA ALA A 137 -26.76 -7.46 22.42
C ALA A 137 -26.53 -5.99 22.03
N ALA A 138 -25.34 -5.67 21.53
CA ALA A 138 -25.01 -4.32 21.08
C ALA A 138 -25.88 -3.88 19.89
N ARG A 139 -26.16 -4.78 18.93
CA ARG A 139 -27.07 -4.49 17.80
C ARG A 139 -28.48 -4.16 18.26
N VAL A 140 -29.02 -4.92 19.21
CA VAL A 140 -30.36 -4.66 19.77
C VAL A 140 -30.42 -3.29 20.45
N LEU A 141 -29.37 -2.90 21.18
CA LEU A 141 -29.31 -1.57 21.80
C LEU A 141 -29.14 -0.45 20.77
N ALA A 142 -28.37 -0.68 19.70
CA ALA A 142 -28.20 0.25 18.59
C ALA A 142 -29.52 0.51 17.85
N GLU A 143 -30.28 -0.55 17.54
CA GLU A 143 -31.62 -0.47 16.93
C GLU A 143 -32.62 0.32 17.81
N ALA A 144 -32.41 0.31 19.12
CA ALA A 144 -33.20 1.09 20.09
C ALA A 144 -32.64 2.50 20.35
N GLU A 145 -31.75 3.02 19.48
CA GLU A 145 -31.11 4.34 19.57
C GLU A 145 -30.26 4.55 20.85
N ARG A 146 -29.81 3.47 21.50
CA ARG A 146 -28.97 3.52 22.73
C ARG A 146 -27.51 3.35 22.41
N VAL A 147 -27.02 4.26 21.57
CA VAL A 147 -25.70 4.19 20.93
C VAL A 147 -24.54 4.06 21.93
N ARG A 148 -24.56 4.81 23.04
CA ARG A 148 -23.50 4.75 24.07
C ARG A 148 -23.43 3.41 24.79
N GLU A 149 -24.58 2.83 25.11
CA GLU A 149 -24.63 1.54 25.81
C GLU A 149 -24.27 0.39 24.87
N ALA A 150 -24.69 0.48 23.61
CA ALA A 150 -24.26 -0.44 22.57
C ALA A 150 -22.73 -0.41 22.41
N LEU A 151 -22.11 0.77 22.34
CA LEU A 151 -20.66 0.92 22.19
C LEU A 151 -19.90 0.38 23.41
N ALA A 152 -20.38 0.64 24.64
CA ALA A 152 -19.78 0.14 25.87
C ALA A 152 -19.77 -1.40 25.96
N LEU A 153 -20.74 -2.08 25.34
CA LEU A 153 -20.75 -3.56 25.25
C LEU A 153 -19.69 -4.10 24.30
N LEU A 154 -19.21 -3.29 23.35
CA LEU A 154 -18.23 -3.68 22.34
C LEU A 154 -16.78 -3.42 22.76
N GLU A 155 -16.52 -2.44 23.63
CA GLU A 155 -15.16 -2.13 24.14
C GLU A 155 -14.39 -3.32 24.75
N PRO A 156 -15.00 -4.24 25.50
CA PRO A 156 -14.28 -5.38 26.08
C PRO A 156 -13.94 -6.48 25.05
N LEU A 157 -14.43 -6.37 23.82
CA LEU A 157 -14.25 -7.39 22.79
C LEU A 157 -12.91 -7.19 22.06
N PRO A 158 -12.23 -8.28 21.67
CA PRO A 158 -10.92 -8.19 21.02
C PRO A 158 -10.98 -7.42 19.69
N GLU A 159 -10.05 -6.50 19.51
CA GLU A 159 -9.89 -5.59 18.35
C GLU A 159 -9.65 -6.30 17.00
N ARG A 160 -9.68 -7.63 16.94
CA ARG A 160 -9.49 -8.41 15.71
C ARG A 160 -10.78 -8.97 15.12
N HIS A 161 -11.93 -8.78 15.79
CA HIS A 161 -13.21 -9.25 15.29
C HIS A 161 -13.86 -8.22 14.36
N GLY A 162 -13.75 -8.42 13.03
CA GLY A 162 -14.23 -7.50 12.01
C GLY A 162 -15.68 -7.00 12.20
N PRO A 163 -16.68 -7.87 12.47
CA PRO A 163 -18.06 -7.44 12.72
C PRO A 163 -18.24 -6.54 13.94
N THR A 164 -17.46 -6.74 15.01
CA THR A 164 -17.46 -5.88 16.20
C THR A 164 -16.90 -4.51 15.86
N LEU A 165 -15.76 -4.46 15.17
CA LEU A 165 -15.12 -3.22 14.76
C LEU A 165 -16.00 -2.39 13.83
N GLN A 166 -16.72 -3.06 12.92
CA GLN A 166 -17.66 -2.41 12.02
C GLN A 166 -18.78 -1.70 12.79
N LEU A 167 -19.49 -2.43 13.65
CA LEU A 167 -20.58 -1.84 14.45
C LEU A 167 -20.05 -0.74 15.37
N ALA A 168 -18.87 -0.93 15.98
CA ALA A 168 -18.26 0.10 16.82
C ALA A 168 -17.91 1.37 16.03
N ALA A 169 -17.46 1.24 14.77
CA ALA A 169 -17.19 2.38 13.91
C ALA A 169 -18.46 3.17 13.59
N GLU A 170 -19.55 2.47 13.24
CA GLU A 170 -20.87 3.06 12.94
C GLU A 170 -21.40 3.84 14.16
N LEU A 171 -21.38 3.22 15.34
CA LEU A 171 -21.83 3.86 16.59
C LEU A 171 -20.96 5.07 16.99
N SER A 172 -19.65 5.02 16.72
CA SER A 172 -18.75 6.14 17.00
C SER A 172 -19.09 7.36 16.16
N TRP A 173 -19.43 7.13 14.88
CA TRP A 173 -19.86 8.19 13.97
C TRP A 173 -21.19 8.81 14.40
N GLU A 174 -22.15 7.99 14.83
CA GLU A 174 -23.44 8.48 15.37
C GLU A 174 -23.27 9.35 16.63
N LEU A 175 -22.25 9.07 17.45
CA LEU A 175 -21.90 9.90 18.61
C LEU A 175 -21.14 11.20 18.25
N GLY A 176 -20.82 11.41 16.97
CA GLY A 176 -20.06 12.57 16.50
C GLY A 176 -18.55 12.45 16.70
N ASP A 177 -18.03 11.28 17.08
CA ASP A 177 -16.60 11.02 17.21
C ASP A 177 -16.02 10.53 15.88
N ALA A 178 -15.78 11.48 14.98
CA ALA A 178 -15.27 11.21 13.63
C ALA A 178 -13.89 10.54 13.65
N GLU A 179 -13.03 10.89 14.61
CA GLU A 179 -11.68 10.32 14.75
C GLU A 179 -11.76 8.83 15.13
N ALA A 180 -12.57 8.49 16.14
CA ALA A 180 -12.72 7.10 16.55
C ALA A 180 -13.49 6.26 15.51
N ALA A 181 -14.42 6.87 14.78
CA ALA A 181 -15.11 6.22 13.65
C ALA A 181 -14.14 5.86 12.52
N VAL A 182 -13.26 6.78 12.11
CA VAL A 182 -12.22 6.55 11.09
C VAL A 182 -11.29 5.43 11.50
N ARG A 183 -10.75 5.50 12.73
CA ARG A 183 -9.83 4.51 13.28
C ARG A 183 -10.43 3.10 13.28
N ARG A 184 -11.64 2.94 13.83
CA ARG A 184 -12.35 1.66 13.91
C ARG A 184 -12.77 1.14 12.53
N ALA A 185 -13.17 2.02 11.60
CA ALA A 185 -13.50 1.61 10.23
C ALA A 185 -12.27 1.06 9.49
N GLN A 186 -11.09 1.67 9.66
CA GLN A 186 -9.84 1.15 9.10
C GLN A 186 -9.48 -0.22 9.69
N ALA A 187 -9.62 -0.40 11.02
CA ALA A 187 -9.40 -1.68 11.67
C ALA A 187 -10.34 -2.77 11.17
N ALA A 188 -11.63 -2.44 10.99
CA ALA A 188 -12.62 -3.36 10.44
C ALA A 188 -12.27 -3.80 9.01
N ILE A 189 -11.77 -2.88 8.17
CA ILE A 189 -11.31 -3.19 6.80
C ILE A 189 -10.11 -4.14 6.82
N ARG A 190 -9.14 -3.93 7.71
CA ARG A 190 -7.95 -4.79 7.87
C ARG A 190 -8.31 -6.19 8.37
N ALA A 191 -9.27 -6.30 9.27
CA ALA A 191 -9.74 -7.56 9.83
C ALA A 191 -10.64 -8.39 8.86
N GLY A 192 -10.87 -7.92 7.63
CA GLY A 192 -11.74 -8.59 6.67
C GLY A 192 -13.23 -8.46 6.98
N GLY A 193 -13.67 -7.29 7.47
CA GLY A 193 -15.06 -7.00 7.81
C GLY A 193 -16.07 -7.31 6.68
N ALA A 194 -17.28 -7.71 7.08
CA ALA A 194 -18.30 -8.28 6.19
C ALA A 194 -18.81 -7.29 5.13
N ASP A 195 -18.92 -5.99 5.45
CA ASP A 195 -19.32 -4.95 4.51
C ASP A 195 -18.24 -3.89 4.32
N ARG A 196 -17.24 -4.25 3.52
CA ARG A 196 -16.13 -3.36 3.15
C ARG A 196 -16.58 -2.11 2.37
N ALA A 197 -17.75 -2.13 1.72
CA ALA A 197 -18.27 -0.97 0.99
C ALA A 197 -18.86 0.08 1.96
N ALA A 198 -19.69 -0.36 2.91
CA ALA A 198 -20.20 0.49 3.97
C ALA A 198 -19.07 1.10 4.81
N LEU A 199 -18.09 0.28 5.18
CA LEU A 199 -16.90 0.73 5.92
C LEU A 199 -16.08 1.78 5.16
N SER A 200 -15.94 1.63 3.85
CA SER A 200 -15.22 2.62 3.02
C SER A 200 -16.00 3.94 2.94
N ARG A 201 -17.34 3.90 2.78
CA ARG A 201 -18.17 5.13 2.81
C ARG A 201 -18.12 5.82 4.16
N LEU A 202 -18.17 5.06 5.25
CA LEU A 202 -18.06 5.58 6.61
C LEU A 202 -16.68 6.22 6.83
N LEU A 203 -15.62 5.53 6.41
CA LEU A 203 -14.25 6.03 6.46
C LEU A 203 -14.10 7.33 5.65
N ALA A 204 -14.67 7.40 4.45
CA ALA A 204 -14.65 8.60 3.64
C ALA A 204 -15.40 9.78 4.29
N ARG A 205 -16.59 9.53 4.84
CA ARG A 205 -17.35 10.55 5.58
C ARG A 205 -16.60 11.05 6.81
N GLY A 206 -15.99 10.13 7.56
CA GLY A 206 -15.15 10.44 8.71
C GLY A 206 -13.95 11.31 8.34
N LEU A 207 -13.23 10.93 7.28
CA LEU A 207 -12.10 11.71 6.77
C LEU A 207 -12.52 13.10 6.27
N GLY A 208 -13.65 13.21 5.56
CA GLY A 208 -14.18 14.51 5.13
C GLY A 208 -14.58 15.41 6.29
N ALA A 209 -15.22 14.86 7.33
CA ALA A 209 -15.57 15.61 8.53
C ALA A 209 -14.35 16.13 9.31
N LEU A 210 -13.21 15.46 9.19
CA LEU A 210 -11.92 15.87 9.76
C LEU A 210 -11.13 16.85 8.85
N GLY A 211 -11.67 17.21 7.68
CA GLY A 211 -11.01 18.10 6.70
C GLY A 211 -10.01 17.38 5.77
N HIS A 212 -10.03 16.05 5.72
CA HIS A 212 -9.19 15.22 4.85
C HIS A 212 -9.92 14.82 3.55
N ASP A 213 -10.42 15.80 2.81
CA ASP A 213 -11.28 15.59 1.63
C ASP A 213 -10.63 14.75 0.54
N LEU A 214 -9.30 14.88 0.34
CA LEU A 214 -8.56 14.06 -0.63
C LEU A 214 -8.50 12.59 -0.20
N ALA A 215 -8.26 12.31 1.08
CA ALA A 215 -8.25 10.96 1.61
C ALA A 215 -9.66 10.34 1.56
N ALA A 216 -10.71 11.14 1.82
CA ALA A 216 -12.09 10.73 1.68
C ALA A 216 -12.41 10.29 0.23
N GLN A 217 -11.94 11.04 -0.75
CA GLN A 217 -12.14 10.72 -2.16
C GLN A 217 -11.38 9.48 -2.62
N ILE A 218 -10.15 9.28 -2.17
CA ILE A 218 -9.36 8.08 -2.47
C ILE A 218 -10.08 6.83 -1.96
N VAL A 219 -10.65 6.90 -0.76
CA VAL A 219 -11.41 5.79 -0.17
C VAL A 219 -12.67 5.46 -0.98
N LEU A 220 -13.34 6.45 -1.57
CA LEU A 220 -14.51 6.24 -2.44
C LEU A 220 -14.11 5.75 -3.85
N GLN A 221 -13.01 6.25 -4.41
CA GLN A 221 -12.58 5.97 -5.78
C GLN A 221 -11.89 4.62 -5.98
N GLY A 222 -11.38 3.98 -4.92
CA GLY A 222 -10.82 2.63 -4.97
C GLY A 222 -11.78 1.52 -5.43
N ARG A 223 -13.01 1.85 -5.88
CA ARG A 223 -14.04 0.91 -6.36
C ARG A 223 -14.79 1.30 -7.64
N GLY A 224 -14.42 2.40 -8.31
CA GLY A 224 -15.04 2.74 -9.60
C GLY A 224 -16.46 3.31 -9.52
N GLU A 225 -16.88 3.89 -8.39
CA GLU A 225 -18.11 4.69 -8.32
C GLU A 225 -17.78 6.19 -8.41
N ALA A 226 -18.39 6.87 -9.39
CA ALA A 226 -18.24 8.31 -9.59
C ALA A 226 -19.06 9.08 -8.56
N PRO A 227 -18.52 10.14 -7.93
CA PRO A 227 -19.27 10.96 -7.00
C PRO A 227 -20.30 11.83 -7.73
N GLU A 228 -21.56 11.80 -7.28
CA GLU A 228 -22.56 12.82 -7.59
C GLU A 228 -22.37 14.02 -6.65
N GLY A 229 -22.07 15.21 -7.20
CA GLY A 229 -22.12 16.51 -6.48
C GLY A 229 -20.77 17.22 -6.30
N PRO A 230 -20.74 18.57 -6.23
CA PRO A 230 -19.67 19.42 -6.76
C PRO A 230 -18.37 19.45 -5.90
N PRO A 231 -17.22 19.86 -6.49
CA PRO A 231 -15.98 19.09 -6.36
C PRO A 231 -14.82 19.84 -5.69
N VAL A 232 -14.46 19.46 -4.44
CA VAL A 232 -13.15 19.68 -3.72
C VAL A 232 -12.68 21.15 -3.71
N PRO A 233 -11.53 21.54 -3.14
CA PRO A 233 -10.69 22.45 -3.89
C PRO A 233 -10.11 21.62 -5.04
N ALA A 234 -10.76 21.76 -6.20
CA ALA A 234 -10.68 20.99 -7.44
C ALA A 234 -9.29 20.79 -8.07
N ARG A 235 -8.23 20.48 -7.30
CA ARG A 235 -6.84 20.52 -7.78
C ARG A 235 -6.23 19.17 -8.11
N PHE A 236 -6.34 18.08 -7.36
CA PHE A 236 -5.66 16.83 -7.76
C PHE A 236 -6.65 15.69 -8.07
N LEU A 237 -6.51 15.08 -9.24
CA LEU A 237 -7.27 13.91 -9.70
C LEU A 237 -6.41 12.66 -9.59
N VAL A 238 -6.80 11.71 -8.75
CA VAL A 238 -6.10 10.41 -8.67
C VAL A 238 -6.46 9.55 -9.89
N ARG A 239 -5.47 8.90 -10.50
CA ARG A 239 -5.63 8.05 -11.68
C ARG A 239 -5.43 6.57 -11.38
N ALA A 240 -4.29 6.22 -10.79
CA ALA A 240 -3.87 4.83 -10.62
C ALA A 240 -2.97 4.68 -9.38
N PRO A 241 -2.92 3.49 -8.75
CA PRO A 241 -1.91 3.22 -7.74
C PRO A 241 -0.50 3.23 -8.35
N LEU A 242 0.49 3.67 -7.57
CA LEU A 242 1.91 3.71 -7.95
C LEU A 242 2.68 2.61 -7.18
N PRO A 243 2.92 1.44 -7.79
CA PRO A 243 3.45 0.27 -7.08
C PRO A 243 4.90 0.43 -6.60
N ALA A 244 5.70 1.23 -7.31
CA ALA A 244 7.13 1.41 -7.05
C ALA A 244 7.44 2.68 -6.21
N SER A 245 6.56 3.04 -5.29
CA SER A 245 6.73 4.23 -4.45
C SER A 245 7.58 3.97 -3.21
N PHE A 246 8.34 4.98 -2.77
CA PHE A 246 9.11 4.85 -1.54
C PHE A 246 8.21 4.78 -0.30
N SER A 247 7.02 5.36 -0.32
CA SER A 247 6.06 5.30 0.79
C SER A 247 5.28 3.99 0.85
N GLY A 248 5.36 3.07 -0.12
CA GLY A 248 4.54 1.84 -0.13
C GLY A 248 3.03 2.04 -0.32
N ALA A 249 2.53 3.27 -0.13
CA ALA A 249 1.19 3.72 -0.43
C ALA A 249 1.30 5.05 -1.19
N ALA A 250 1.20 4.99 -2.51
CA ALA A 250 1.18 6.17 -3.36
C ALA A 250 0.34 5.94 -4.62
N TYR A 251 0.00 7.05 -5.27
CA TYR A 251 -0.85 7.07 -6.46
C TYR A 251 -0.32 8.07 -7.48
N GLU A 252 -0.50 7.73 -8.75
CA GLU A 252 -0.40 8.68 -9.85
C GLU A 252 -1.67 9.54 -9.90
N GLY A 253 -1.53 10.83 -10.19
CA GLY A 253 -2.64 11.74 -10.39
C GLY A 253 -2.32 12.89 -11.33
N ILE A 254 -3.29 13.79 -11.51
CA ILE A 254 -3.18 15.01 -12.31
C ILE A 254 -3.54 16.19 -11.42
N ASP A 255 -2.67 17.19 -11.36
CA ASP A 255 -3.01 18.52 -10.88
C ASP A 255 -3.93 19.21 -11.90
N ARG A 256 -5.25 19.15 -11.72
CA ARG A 256 -6.29 19.83 -12.49
C ARG A 256 -6.11 21.35 -12.65
N VAL A 257 -5.28 22.02 -11.83
CA VAL A 257 -5.00 23.45 -12.00
C VAL A 257 -3.87 23.66 -13.00
N THR A 258 -2.78 22.91 -12.90
CA THR A 258 -1.62 23.02 -13.79
C THR A 258 -1.67 22.06 -14.98
N LEU A 259 -2.60 21.11 -14.94
CA LEU A 259 -2.71 19.90 -15.76
C LEU A 259 -1.47 18.99 -15.70
N ALA A 260 -0.58 19.20 -14.74
CA ALA A 260 0.64 18.40 -14.60
C ALA A 260 0.35 17.04 -13.94
N GLU A 261 1.06 16.00 -14.37
CA GLU A 261 1.05 14.70 -13.69
C GLU A 261 1.80 14.81 -12.35
N VAL A 262 1.25 14.16 -11.31
CA VAL A 262 1.76 14.20 -9.94
C VAL A 262 1.77 12.82 -9.29
N GLU A 263 2.65 12.66 -8.31
CA GLU A 263 2.70 11.51 -7.40
C GLU A 263 2.18 11.91 -6.03
N ILE A 264 1.21 11.16 -5.51
CA ILE A 264 0.54 11.42 -4.24
C ILE A 264 0.92 10.32 -3.26
N HIS A 265 1.75 10.63 -2.28
CA HIS A 265 2.26 9.71 -1.27
C HIS A 265 1.50 9.84 0.05
N LEU A 266 1.06 8.71 0.59
CA LEU A 266 0.44 8.61 1.91
C LEU A 266 1.47 8.11 2.93
N LEU A 267 1.89 9.00 3.83
CA LEU A 267 2.95 8.74 4.80
C LEU A 267 2.42 8.05 6.07
N LEU A 268 1.15 8.25 6.42
CA LEU A 268 0.51 7.73 7.65
C LEU A 268 -0.34 6.45 7.45
N ALA A 269 -0.40 5.88 6.24
CA ALA A 269 -1.42 4.89 5.85
C ALA A 269 -1.49 3.59 6.68
N GLU A 270 -0.45 3.23 7.45
CA GLU A 270 -0.35 1.94 8.16
C GLU A 270 0.16 2.04 9.61
N LEU A 271 0.22 3.24 10.19
CA LEU A 271 0.54 3.36 11.62
C LEU A 271 -0.58 2.72 12.44
N GLN A 272 -0.22 1.81 13.36
CA GLN A 272 -1.16 1.23 14.31
C GLN A 272 -1.79 2.33 15.19
N GLU A 273 -2.94 2.02 15.80
CA GLU A 273 -3.89 2.92 16.47
C GLU A 273 -3.34 3.84 17.60
N GLY A 274 -2.03 3.84 17.88
CA GLY A 274 -1.35 4.80 18.77
C GLY A 274 -0.28 5.68 18.12
N GLY A 275 0.09 5.47 16.84
CA GLY A 275 1.23 6.13 16.19
C GLY A 275 0.91 7.38 15.37
N ALA A 276 -0.30 7.50 14.81
CA ALA A 276 -0.66 8.67 13.99
C ALA A 276 -0.94 9.93 14.84
N GLY A 277 -1.31 9.74 16.11
CA GLY A 277 -1.44 10.78 17.12
C GLY A 277 -0.26 10.87 18.09
N ASP A 278 0.80 10.08 17.87
CA ASP A 278 2.04 10.18 18.65
C ASP A 278 2.69 11.54 18.32
N PRO A 279 2.89 12.43 19.31
CA PRO A 279 3.57 13.69 19.10
C PRO A 279 4.92 13.52 18.41
N ALA A 280 5.64 12.42 18.66
CA ALA A 280 6.93 12.15 18.04
C ALA A 280 6.83 11.91 16.51
N VAL A 281 5.75 11.27 16.05
CA VAL A 281 5.54 11.03 14.60
C VAL A 281 5.12 12.31 13.89
N GLN A 282 4.28 13.13 14.53
CA GLN A 282 3.91 14.44 13.99
C GLN A 282 5.11 15.38 13.94
N ASP A 283 5.92 15.44 15.00
CA ASP A 283 7.17 16.22 15.04
C ASP A 283 8.14 15.76 13.93
N ALA A 284 8.22 14.45 13.67
CA ALA A 284 9.02 13.90 12.58
C ALA A 284 8.50 14.31 11.20
N LEU A 285 7.18 14.30 10.97
CA LEU A 285 6.56 14.75 9.72
C LEU A 285 6.72 16.25 9.50
N GLU A 286 6.60 17.07 10.54
CA GLU A 286 6.87 18.50 10.44
C GLU A 286 8.35 18.79 10.18
N ALA A 287 9.26 18.06 10.82
CA ALA A 287 10.70 18.15 10.56
C ALA A 287 11.05 17.73 9.13
N PHE A 288 10.37 16.73 8.61
CA PHE A 288 10.49 16.30 7.22
C PHE A 288 9.96 17.40 6.28
N GLN A 289 8.75 17.91 6.51
CA GLN A 289 8.14 18.98 5.71
C GLN A 289 9.06 20.21 5.63
N ARG A 290 9.59 20.68 6.76
CA ARG A 290 10.51 21.84 6.80
C ARG A 290 11.74 21.63 5.92
N ARG A 291 12.38 20.47 6.03
CA ARG A 291 13.59 20.14 5.26
C ARG A 291 13.30 19.95 3.78
N ALA A 292 12.20 19.27 3.46
CA ALA A 292 11.77 19.01 2.11
C ALA A 292 11.48 20.33 1.36
N LEU A 293 10.70 21.24 1.96
CA LEU A 293 10.38 22.54 1.37
C LEU A 293 11.62 23.44 1.24
N ALA A 294 12.53 23.44 2.22
CA ALA A 294 13.77 24.21 2.16
C ALA A 294 14.69 23.74 1.02
N ALA A 295 14.78 22.43 0.77
CA ALA A 295 15.55 21.89 -0.35
C ALA A 295 14.89 22.17 -1.70
N ALA A 296 13.57 22.03 -1.81
CA ALA A 296 12.83 22.34 -3.03
C ALA A 296 12.99 23.81 -3.46
N ALA A 297 13.10 24.74 -2.50
CA ALA A 297 13.34 26.15 -2.75
C ALA A 297 14.73 26.48 -3.33
N LEU A 298 15.64 25.50 -3.45
CA LEU A 298 16.93 25.69 -4.12
C LEU A 298 16.82 25.71 -5.64
N GLU A 299 15.72 25.20 -6.20
CA GLU A 299 15.45 25.14 -7.64
C GLU A 299 16.63 24.57 -8.46
N HIS A 300 17.34 23.59 -7.89
CA HIS A 300 18.50 22.97 -8.53
C HIS A 300 18.07 21.83 -9.47
N PRO A 301 18.65 21.67 -10.68
CA PRO A 301 18.24 20.63 -11.64
C PRO A 301 18.28 19.19 -11.11
N ALA A 302 19.19 18.90 -10.18
CA ALA A 302 19.32 17.59 -9.55
C ALA A 302 18.45 17.40 -8.30
N ILE A 303 17.66 18.40 -7.88
CA ILE A 303 16.79 18.32 -6.71
C ILE A 303 15.34 18.32 -7.18
N ARG A 304 14.60 17.29 -6.77
CA ARG A 304 13.18 17.13 -7.10
C ARG A 304 12.36 18.19 -6.39
N GLY A 305 11.48 18.85 -7.14
CA GLY A 305 10.53 19.81 -6.58
C GLY A 305 9.47 19.16 -5.68
N ILE A 306 8.74 19.99 -4.95
CA ILE A 306 7.58 19.59 -4.16
C ILE A 306 6.39 20.40 -4.64
N VAL A 307 5.30 19.71 -4.96
CA VAL A 307 4.03 20.36 -5.34
C VAL A 307 3.29 20.79 -4.08
N GLN A 308 3.16 19.88 -3.11
CA GLN A 308 2.50 20.15 -1.84
C GLN A 308 2.96 19.15 -0.77
N PHE A 309 3.00 19.58 0.48
CA PHE A 309 3.20 18.70 1.63
C PHE A 309 2.26 19.14 2.76
N ASP A 310 1.38 18.25 3.21
CA ASP A 310 0.61 18.36 4.44
C ASP A 310 1.14 17.36 5.50
N ALA A 311 1.87 17.87 6.50
CA ALA A 311 2.42 17.05 7.57
C ALA A 311 1.33 16.45 8.48
N ARG A 312 0.24 17.19 8.73
CA ARG A 312 -0.84 16.75 9.63
C ARG A 312 -1.61 15.59 9.03
N ALA A 313 -1.95 15.70 7.75
CA ALA A 313 -2.60 14.62 7.01
C ALA A 313 -1.62 13.51 6.58
N GLY A 314 -0.31 13.75 6.70
CA GLY A 314 0.72 12.84 6.22
C GLY A 314 0.68 12.64 4.70
N ILE A 315 0.44 13.70 3.94
CA ILE A 315 0.32 13.67 2.48
C ILE A 315 1.49 14.45 1.87
N LEU A 316 2.20 13.83 0.94
CA LEU A 316 3.23 14.47 0.13
C LEU A 316 2.86 14.34 -1.35
N ILE A 317 2.89 15.45 -2.08
CA ILE A 317 2.63 15.52 -3.51
C ILE A 317 3.90 15.99 -4.22
N LEU A 318 4.39 15.17 -5.14
CA LEU A 318 5.59 15.41 -5.95
C LEU A 318 5.20 15.52 -7.43
N PRO A 319 6.01 16.21 -8.26
CA PRO A 319 5.85 16.14 -9.71
C PRO A 319 6.02 14.68 -10.16
N HIS A 320 5.18 14.17 -11.07
CA HIS A 320 5.40 12.83 -11.62
C HIS A 320 6.57 12.83 -12.60
N GLU A 321 7.49 11.90 -12.42
CA GLU A 321 8.66 11.75 -13.30
C GLU A 321 8.49 10.49 -14.16
N ALA A 322 8.80 10.62 -15.45
CA ALA A 322 8.58 9.54 -16.42
C ALA A 322 9.51 8.33 -16.25
N GLY A 323 10.63 8.50 -15.55
CA GLY A 323 11.65 7.47 -15.37
C GLY A 323 11.42 6.60 -14.14
N ASN A 324 12.07 5.44 -14.13
CA ASN A 324 12.07 4.57 -12.96
C ASN A 324 12.92 5.16 -11.83
N ASN A 325 12.65 4.72 -10.59
CA ASN A 325 13.58 4.95 -9.49
C ASN A 325 14.86 4.13 -9.64
N LEU A 326 15.93 4.54 -8.95
CA LEU A 326 17.22 3.87 -9.03
C LEU A 326 17.19 2.45 -8.50
N ARG A 327 16.25 2.10 -7.61
CA ARG A 327 16.07 0.70 -7.17
C ARG A 327 15.77 -0.23 -8.34
N ALA A 328 14.96 0.19 -9.31
CA ALA A 328 14.71 -0.59 -10.51
C ALA A 328 15.93 -0.70 -11.45
N LEU A 329 16.91 0.20 -11.31
CA LEU A 329 18.15 0.18 -12.08
C LEU A 329 19.25 -0.69 -11.42
N ILE A 330 19.16 -0.94 -10.11
CA ILE A 330 20.04 -1.87 -9.38
C ILE A 330 19.54 -3.29 -9.64
N ARG A 331 19.98 -3.86 -10.77
CA ARG A 331 19.65 -5.23 -11.18
C ARG A 331 20.81 -5.89 -11.92
N PRO A 332 20.98 -7.22 -11.86
CA PRO A 332 22.03 -7.92 -12.61
C PRO A 332 21.92 -7.68 -14.13
N PRO A 333 23.06 -7.61 -14.86
CA PRO A 333 24.45 -7.78 -14.38
C PRO A 333 25.06 -6.52 -13.73
N GLY A 334 24.28 -5.45 -13.56
CA GLY A 334 24.78 -4.14 -13.13
C GLY A 334 25.02 -3.18 -14.30
N MET A 335 25.39 -1.95 -13.97
CA MET A 335 25.57 -0.85 -14.92
C MET A 335 27.06 -0.59 -15.18
N PRO A 336 27.47 -0.26 -16.42
CA PRO A 336 28.84 0.18 -16.69
C PRO A 336 29.26 1.35 -15.80
N LEU A 337 30.46 1.26 -15.22
CA LEU A 337 31.00 2.27 -14.29
C LEU A 337 30.93 3.71 -14.85
N PRO A 338 31.26 3.99 -16.14
CA PRO A 338 31.15 5.35 -16.68
C PRO A 338 29.72 5.91 -16.59
N ARG A 339 28.71 5.09 -16.88
CA ARG A 339 27.30 5.49 -16.78
C ARG A 339 26.90 5.72 -15.32
N ALA A 340 27.26 4.80 -14.42
CA ALA A 340 26.95 4.95 -12.99
C ALA A 340 27.62 6.20 -12.40
N ARG A 341 28.86 6.51 -12.80
CA ARG A 341 29.59 7.74 -12.44
C ARG A 341 28.88 9.00 -12.91
N ALA A 342 28.33 9.01 -14.13
CA ALA A 342 27.59 10.16 -14.64
C ALA A 342 26.33 10.44 -13.81
N LEU A 343 25.57 9.39 -13.47
CA LEU A 343 24.38 9.51 -12.61
C LEU A 343 24.75 10.03 -11.21
N VAL A 344 25.81 9.47 -10.62
CA VAL A 344 26.29 9.88 -9.29
C VAL A 344 26.89 11.29 -9.29
N ALA A 345 27.59 11.69 -10.36
CA ALA A 345 28.06 13.06 -10.52
C ALA A 345 26.90 14.07 -10.51
N PHE A 346 25.83 13.77 -11.23
CA PHE A 346 24.64 14.62 -11.25
C PHE A 346 23.99 14.75 -9.85
N LEU A 347 23.89 13.65 -9.09
CA LEU A 347 23.43 13.69 -7.70
C LEU A 347 24.35 14.53 -6.80
N LEU A 348 25.66 14.40 -6.97
CA LEU A 348 26.65 15.15 -6.20
C LEU A 348 26.58 16.66 -6.45
N GLU A 349 26.18 17.10 -7.65
CA GLU A 349 25.92 18.52 -7.91
C GLU A 349 24.80 19.06 -7.02
N GLY A 350 23.69 18.32 -6.92
CA GLY A 350 22.58 18.69 -6.05
C GLY A 350 22.94 18.63 -4.56
N LEU A 351 23.69 17.60 -4.14
CA LEU A 351 24.16 17.50 -2.75
C LEU A 351 25.11 18.63 -2.39
N ALA A 352 26.05 19.00 -3.27
CA ALA A 352 26.95 20.13 -3.03
C ALA A 352 26.18 21.45 -2.87
N ALA A 353 25.17 21.68 -3.73
CA ALA A 353 24.31 22.87 -3.64
C ALA A 353 23.47 22.92 -2.34
N ALA A 354 22.99 21.77 -1.87
CA ALA A 354 22.25 21.65 -0.62
C ALA A 354 23.16 21.80 0.62
N HIS A 355 24.29 21.11 0.63
CA HIS A 355 25.28 21.15 1.72
C HIS A 355 25.84 22.55 1.94
N ALA A 356 26.06 23.32 0.87
CA ALA A 356 26.47 24.73 0.95
C ALA A 356 25.47 25.62 1.69
N ARG A 357 24.22 25.18 1.84
CA ARG A 357 23.15 25.85 2.60
C ARG A 357 22.80 25.13 3.91
N GLY A 358 23.62 24.16 4.32
CA GLY A 358 23.40 23.39 5.55
C GLY A 358 22.23 22.40 5.47
N LEU A 359 21.73 22.10 4.26
CA LEU A 359 20.66 21.13 4.05
C LEU A 359 21.26 19.75 3.78
N VAL A 360 20.90 18.77 4.60
CA VAL A 360 21.33 17.37 4.49
C VAL A 360 20.17 16.54 3.92
N HIS A 361 20.44 15.64 2.98
CA HIS A 361 19.41 14.76 2.41
C HIS A 361 18.92 13.74 3.46
N GLY A 362 19.87 13.09 4.13
CA GLY A 362 19.66 12.29 5.33
C GLY A 362 19.24 10.84 5.07
N SER A 363 18.68 10.54 3.90
CA SER A 363 18.28 9.19 3.51
C SER A 363 18.39 9.03 1.98
N LEU A 364 19.51 8.55 1.45
CA LEU A 364 19.71 8.40 -0.01
C LEU A 364 19.27 7.02 -0.51
N LEU A 365 18.03 6.63 -0.22
CA LEU A 365 17.55 5.32 -0.64
C LEU A 365 17.30 5.29 -2.15
N PRO A 366 17.75 4.25 -2.88
CA PRO A 366 17.47 4.08 -4.30
C PRO A 366 15.98 4.21 -4.67
N ALA A 367 15.06 3.81 -3.78
CA ALA A 367 13.62 3.97 -3.97
C ALA A 367 13.12 5.44 -4.01
N GLN A 368 13.87 6.38 -3.44
CA GLN A 368 13.54 7.81 -3.40
C GLN A 368 14.10 8.56 -4.62
N LEU A 369 15.16 8.05 -5.22
CA LEU A 369 15.83 8.70 -6.35
C LEU A 369 15.14 8.31 -7.67
N VAL A 370 14.24 9.17 -8.15
CA VAL A 370 13.48 8.95 -9.39
C VAL A 370 14.18 9.60 -10.58
N CYS A 371 14.22 8.92 -11.72
CA CYS A 371 14.82 9.48 -12.93
C CYS A 371 13.84 10.37 -13.69
N ASP A 372 14.33 11.50 -14.20
CA ASP A 372 13.60 12.34 -15.14
C ASP A 372 13.45 11.66 -16.53
N ALA A 373 12.80 12.34 -17.47
CA ALA A 373 12.62 11.86 -18.83
C ALA A 373 13.94 11.64 -19.60
N ALA A 374 15.04 12.29 -19.19
CA ALA A 374 16.38 12.10 -19.76
C ALA A 374 17.15 10.96 -19.06
N GLY A 375 16.54 10.27 -18.08
CA GLY A 375 17.17 9.20 -17.32
C GLY A 375 18.14 9.68 -16.25
N ARG A 376 18.09 10.96 -15.85
CA ARG A 376 18.94 11.53 -14.79
C ARG A 376 18.23 11.41 -13.44
N PRO A 377 18.88 10.91 -12.39
CA PRO A 377 18.24 10.74 -11.10
C PRO A 377 18.11 12.08 -10.37
N LEU A 378 16.95 12.30 -9.77
CA LEU A 378 16.65 13.48 -8.97
C LEU A 378 16.72 13.14 -7.47
N LEU A 379 17.30 14.05 -6.69
CA LEU A 379 17.32 13.97 -5.23
C LEU A 379 15.95 14.39 -4.69
N GLY A 380 15.22 13.47 -4.06
CA GLY A 380 14.11 13.89 -3.22
C GLY A 380 13.21 12.77 -2.71
N PRO A 381 12.38 13.06 -1.71
CA PRO A 381 12.34 14.29 -0.92
C PRO A 381 13.39 14.30 0.23
N PHE A 382 13.96 15.48 0.52
CA PHE A 382 14.93 15.69 1.61
C PHE A 382 14.25 15.58 2.99
N GLY A 383 14.96 15.04 3.99
CA GLY A 383 14.45 14.96 5.36
C GLY A 383 13.61 13.72 5.67
N ALA A 384 13.50 12.79 4.72
CA ALA A 384 12.75 11.55 4.87
C ALA A 384 13.37 10.60 5.92
N ASP A 385 14.61 10.85 6.37
CA ASP A 385 15.27 10.17 7.49
C ASP A 385 14.43 10.20 8.77
N ALA A 386 13.66 11.28 8.99
CA ALA A 386 12.77 11.42 10.13
C ALA A 386 11.73 10.30 10.22
N ILE A 387 11.37 9.70 9.07
CA ILE A 387 10.37 8.64 8.97
C ILE A 387 10.93 7.36 8.32
N ALA A 388 12.21 7.31 7.96
CA ALA A 388 12.80 6.24 7.14
C ALA A 388 12.65 4.85 7.79
N GLY A 389 12.79 4.74 9.11
CA GLY A 389 12.59 3.47 9.83
C GLY A 389 11.14 2.94 9.74
N LEU A 390 10.16 3.85 9.81
CA LEU A 390 8.74 3.51 9.63
C LEU A 390 8.48 3.04 8.19
N ILE A 391 9.05 3.75 7.21
CA ILE A 391 8.92 3.42 5.80
C ILE A 391 9.56 2.07 5.46
N ALA A 392 10.80 1.84 5.88
CA ALA A 392 11.56 0.64 5.53
C ALA A 392 10.95 -0.64 6.14
N THR A 393 10.40 -0.54 7.34
CA THR A 393 9.66 -1.64 7.97
C THR A 393 8.41 -2.00 7.17
N ARG A 394 7.69 -0.98 6.66
CA ARG A 394 6.48 -1.14 5.85
C ARG A 394 6.75 -1.72 4.46
N THR A 395 7.76 -1.22 3.75
CA THR A 395 8.04 -1.62 2.37
C THR A 395 8.89 -2.89 2.25
N GLY A 396 9.33 -3.45 3.38
CA GLY A 396 10.29 -4.56 3.40
C GLY A 396 11.70 -4.15 2.94
N ALA A 397 12.00 -2.85 2.89
CA ALA A 397 13.26 -2.29 2.40
C ALA A 397 14.32 -2.15 3.50
N LEU A 398 14.23 -2.93 4.58
CA LEU A 398 15.16 -2.84 5.71
C LEU A 398 16.60 -3.16 5.29
N GLU A 399 16.79 -4.14 4.41
CA GLU A 399 18.11 -4.48 3.87
C GLU A 399 18.71 -3.37 3.02
N GLU A 400 17.89 -2.70 2.20
CA GLU A 400 18.29 -1.52 1.42
C GLU A 400 18.70 -0.36 2.33
N LEU A 401 17.90 -0.09 3.37
CA LEU A 401 18.20 0.92 4.37
C LEU A 401 19.54 0.61 5.08
N LEU A 402 19.75 -0.62 5.54
CA LEU A 402 20.97 -0.99 6.27
C LEU A 402 22.22 -0.97 5.39
N THR A 403 22.12 -1.37 4.13
CA THR A 403 23.27 -1.44 3.21
C THR A 403 23.73 -0.04 2.76
N ILE A 404 22.80 0.87 2.48
CA ILE A 404 23.13 2.20 1.95
C ILE A 404 23.40 3.23 3.05
N THR A 405 22.79 3.08 4.24
CA THR A 405 22.92 4.07 5.32
C THR A 405 24.32 4.07 5.94
N ALA A 406 24.85 5.27 6.23
CA ALA A 406 26.16 5.43 6.84
C ALA A 406 26.27 4.76 8.23
N PRO A 407 27.45 4.22 8.61
CA PRO A 407 27.64 3.51 9.88
C PRO A 407 27.23 4.33 11.12
N GLU A 408 27.58 5.61 11.15
CA GLU A 408 27.26 6.51 12.26
C GLU A 408 25.76 6.82 12.37
N VAL A 409 25.03 6.83 11.25
CA VAL A 409 23.58 7.01 11.23
C VAL A 409 22.88 5.72 11.64
N ARG A 410 23.37 4.55 11.20
CA ARG A 410 22.87 3.25 11.69
C ARG A 410 23.07 3.07 13.20
N ALA A 411 24.11 3.68 13.76
CA ALA A 411 24.37 3.70 15.19
C ALA A 411 23.46 4.69 15.97
N GLY A 412 22.52 5.37 15.29
CA GLY A 412 21.59 6.32 15.89
C GLY A 412 22.07 7.78 15.87
N GLY A 413 23.17 8.08 15.18
CA GLY A 413 23.63 9.45 14.96
C GLY A 413 22.71 10.23 14.02
N ALA A 414 22.69 11.56 14.17
CA ALA A 414 21.98 12.43 13.25
C ALA A 414 22.65 12.42 11.87
N PRO A 415 21.89 12.45 10.76
CA PRO A 415 22.48 12.55 9.43
C PRO A 415 23.26 13.86 9.23
N THR A 416 24.36 13.78 8.49
CA THR A 416 25.26 14.89 8.16
C THR A 416 25.60 14.91 6.67
N ALA A 417 26.27 15.96 6.20
CA ALA A 417 26.81 15.99 4.83
C ALA A 417 27.70 14.77 4.55
N ALA A 418 28.55 14.37 5.51
CA ALA A 418 29.42 13.20 5.37
C ALA A 418 28.65 11.87 5.30
N SER A 419 27.45 11.77 5.89
CA SER A 419 26.61 10.58 5.73
C SER A 419 25.95 10.50 4.35
N ASP A 420 25.61 11.65 3.74
CA ASP A 420 25.13 11.68 2.36
C ASP A 420 26.23 11.22 1.39
N ILE A 421 27.49 11.61 1.65
CA ILE A 421 28.65 11.16 0.86
C ILE A 421 28.83 9.65 0.92
N TYR A 422 28.66 9.05 2.10
CA TYR A 422 28.67 7.60 2.22
C TYR A 422 27.54 6.96 1.42
N GLY A 423 26.32 7.47 1.56
CA GLY A 423 25.14 6.93 0.88
C GLY A 423 25.28 6.95 -0.64
N VAL A 424 25.78 8.06 -1.22
CA VAL A 424 25.99 8.17 -2.67
C VAL A 424 27.14 7.28 -3.17
N ALA A 425 28.18 7.07 -2.36
CA ALA A 425 29.26 6.15 -2.66
C ALA A 425 28.79 4.69 -2.65
N ALA A 426 27.99 4.30 -1.65
CA ALA A 426 27.38 2.98 -1.57
C ALA A 426 26.43 2.73 -2.76
N LEU A 427 25.68 3.76 -3.17
CA LEU A 427 24.82 3.74 -4.34
C LEU A 427 25.61 3.50 -5.64
N LEU A 428 26.78 4.14 -5.82
CA LEU A 428 27.65 3.89 -6.98
C LEU A 428 28.03 2.41 -7.08
N VAL A 429 28.47 1.83 -5.96
CA VAL A 429 28.86 0.41 -5.91
C VAL A 429 27.67 -0.49 -6.24
N ALA A 430 26.49 -0.22 -5.68
CA ALA A 430 25.29 -1.00 -5.94
C ALA A 430 24.83 -0.92 -7.41
N LEU A 431 24.89 0.26 -8.02
CA LEU A 431 24.55 0.44 -9.45
C LEU A 431 25.47 -0.37 -10.36
N VAL A 432 26.77 -0.41 -10.06
CA VAL A 432 27.75 -1.16 -10.86
C VAL A 432 27.67 -2.66 -10.61
N ALA A 433 27.44 -3.08 -9.37
CA ALA A 433 27.30 -4.49 -9.02
C ALA A 433 25.97 -5.10 -9.46
N GLY A 434 24.94 -4.28 -9.70
CA GLY A 434 23.58 -4.74 -10.02
C GLY A 434 22.85 -5.36 -8.83
N SER A 435 23.38 -5.24 -7.62
CA SER A 435 22.76 -5.69 -6.38
C SER A 435 23.24 -4.85 -5.21
N LEU A 436 22.40 -4.73 -4.18
CA LEU A 436 22.76 -4.07 -2.93
C LEU A 436 23.84 -4.90 -2.23
N GLY A 437 24.97 -4.28 -1.88
CA GLY A 437 26.09 -4.96 -1.23
C GLY A 437 26.89 -5.89 -2.15
N GLY A 438 26.60 -5.90 -3.46
CA GLY A 438 27.35 -6.66 -4.45
C GLY A 438 28.79 -6.17 -4.63
N ALA A 439 29.64 -7.05 -5.19
CA ALA A 439 31.04 -6.73 -5.43
C ALA A 439 31.23 -5.97 -6.74
N ALA A 440 31.73 -4.73 -6.65
CA ALA A 440 32.20 -3.95 -7.78
C ALA A 440 33.57 -3.33 -7.44
N PRO A 441 34.68 -4.07 -7.63
CA PRO A 441 36.01 -3.64 -7.22
C PRO A 441 36.43 -2.28 -7.79
N GLU A 442 36.18 -2.06 -9.08
CA GLU A 442 36.51 -0.81 -9.77
C GLU A 442 35.70 0.38 -9.23
N ALA A 443 34.39 0.19 -8.99
CA ALA A 443 33.54 1.21 -8.41
C ALA A 443 33.95 1.52 -6.97
N ARG A 444 34.25 0.49 -6.18
CA ARG A 444 34.66 0.61 -4.77
C ARG A 444 35.99 1.35 -4.65
N ALA A 445 36.98 1.03 -5.49
CA ALA A 445 38.25 1.76 -5.55
C ALA A 445 38.04 3.25 -5.86
N ALA A 446 37.08 3.58 -6.73
CA ALA A 446 36.77 4.97 -7.08
C ALA A 446 36.10 5.77 -5.95
N VAL A 447 35.62 5.14 -4.88
CA VAL A 447 34.92 5.79 -3.74
C VAL A 447 35.37 5.28 -2.37
N GLU A 448 36.57 4.71 -2.26
CA GLU A 448 37.04 4.07 -1.03
C GLU A 448 37.05 5.02 0.17
N ASP A 449 37.58 6.23 0.00
CA ASP A 449 37.60 7.30 1.01
C ASP A 449 36.21 7.79 1.42
N ALA A 450 35.25 7.79 0.49
CA ALA A 450 33.86 8.15 0.74
C ALA A 450 33.11 7.06 1.52
N LEU A 451 33.60 5.83 1.50
CA LEU A 451 33.08 4.70 2.29
C LEU A 451 33.80 4.51 3.64
N ASP A 452 34.69 5.43 4.02
CA ASP A 452 35.43 5.34 5.29
C ASP A 452 34.43 5.31 6.48
N PRO A 453 34.59 4.39 7.45
CA PRO A 453 33.73 4.35 8.62
C PRO A 453 33.79 5.63 9.48
N ASP A 454 34.90 6.38 9.44
CA ASP A 454 35.07 7.66 10.11
C ASP A 454 34.56 8.81 9.20
N PRO A 455 33.44 9.48 9.54
CA PRO A 455 32.88 10.55 8.71
C PRO A 455 33.83 11.74 8.54
N ALA A 456 34.80 11.95 9.45
CA ALA A 456 35.76 13.05 9.35
C ALA A 456 36.81 12.85 8.23
N ARG A 457 36.96 11.62 7.73
CA ARG A 457 37.92 11.27 6.67
C ARG A 457 37.31 11.28 5.27
N ARG A 458 35.98 11.39 5.18
CA ARG A 458 35.27 11.40 3.91
C ARG A 458 35.46 12.75 3.20
N PRO A 459 35.58 12.75 1.86
CA PRO A 459 35.59 14.00 1.10
C PRO A 459 34.23 14.71 1.22
N ASP A 460 34.21 16.02 0.95
CA ASP A 460 32.94 16.72 0.73
C ASP A 460 32.35 16.41 -0.67
N ALA A 461 31.12 16.86 -0.90
CA ALA A 461 30.42 16.63 -2.16
C ALA A 461 31.16 17.22 -3.37
N THR A 462 31.84 18.36 -3.21
CA THR A 462 32.55 19.04 -4.29
C THR A 462 33.81 18.27 -4.68
N ALA A 463 34.57 17.80 -3.69
CA ALA A 463 35.76 16.98 -3.90
C ALA A 463 35.41 15.66 -4.57
N LEU A 464 34.35 14.98 -4.11
CA LEU A 464 33.88 13.74 -4.73
C LEU A 464 33.36 13.96 -6.15
N LEU A 465 32.60 15.04 -6.38
CA LEU A 465 32.11 15.43 -7.71
C LEU A 465 33.26 15.65 -8.70
N ALA A 466 34.31 16.38 -8.28
CA ALA A 466 35.47 16.62 -9.12
C ALA A 466 36.13 15.30 -9.57
N ARG A 467 36.20 14.29 -8.69
CA ARG A 467 36.69 12.95 -9.03
C ARG A 467 35.76 12.23 -10.00
N MET A 468 34.44 12.26 -9.77
CA MET A 468 33.47 11.61 -10.64
C MET A 468 33.46 12.18 -12.05
N ARG A 469 33.72 13.48 -12.20
CA ARG A 469 33.81 14.19 -13.49
C ARG A 469 35.16 14.05 -14.22
N ARG A 470 36.22 13.52 -13.59
CA ARG A 470 37.50 13.29 -14.28
C ARG A 470 37.30 12.28 -15.41
N ARG A 471 37.60 12.67 -16.65
CA ARG A 471 37.70 11.74 -17.79
C ARG A 471 38.70 10.65 -17.43
N VAL A 472 38.31 9.38 -17.58
CA VAL A 472 39.26 8.26 -17.49
C VAL A 472 40.14 8.38 -18.73
N ALA A 473 41.37 8.85 -18.57
CA ALA A 473 42.28 9.12 -19.68
C ALA A 473 42.94 7.83 -20.22
N ASP A 474 43.04 6.77 -19.40
CA ASP A 474 43.59 5.47 -19.79
C ASP A 474 43.11 4.39 -18.79
N LEU A 475 42.76 3.19 -19.29
CA LEU A 475 42.32 2.03 -18.48
C LEU A 475 43.46 1.46 -17.62
N ARG A 476 44.72 1.76 -17.97
CA ARG A 476 45.91 1.25 -17.27
C ARG A 476 46.10 1.82 -15.86
N ASP A 477 45.51 2.96 -15.55
CA ASP A 477 45.58 3.58 -14.22
C ASP A 477 44.66 2.90 -13.18
N LEU A 478 43.78 1.98 -13.63
CA LEU A 478 42.97 1.11 -12.75
C LEU A 478 43.70 -0.20 -12.41
N SER A 479 44.82 -0.49 -13.08
CA SER A 479 45.60 -1.72 -12.97
C SER A 479 46.92 -1.47 -12.23
N MET A 480 46.87 -1.00 -10.99
CA MET A 480 48.02 -1.05 -10.10
C MET A 480 47.58 -1.48 -8.71
N SER A 481 47.37 -2.78 -8.54
CA SER A 481 47.88 -3.61 -7.43
C SER A 481 47.11 -4.94 -7.36
N THR A 482 47.64 -5.98 -7.99
CA THR A 482 48.13 -7.19 -7.29
C THR A 482 48.83 -8.11 -8.30
N GLU A 483 50.00 -8.59 -7.89
CA GLU A 483 50.93 -9.48 -8.58
C GLU A 483 50.32 -10.81 -9.07
N PRO A 484 50.99 -11.49 -10.02
CA PRO A 484 50.40 -12.50 -10.90
C PRO A 484 50.46 -13.91 -10.30
N SER A 485 49.31 -14.60 -10.19
CA SER A 485 49.32 -16.06 -10.13
C SER A 485 49.30 -16.60 -11.56
N GLY A 486 50.44 -17.11 -12.00
CA GLY A 486 50.66 -17.58 -13.36
C GLY A 486 49.73 -18.72 -13.79
N GLN A 487 49.24 -18.59 -15.03
CA GLN A 487 49.10 -19.71 -15.95
C GLN A 487 49.36 -19.20 -17.36
N GLU A 488 50.29 -19.87 -18.04
CA GLU A 488 50.81 -19.57 -19.37
C GLU A 488 49.82 -19.87 -20.51
N PRO A 489 50.11 -19.41 -21.75
CA PRO A 489 49.12 -18.97 -22.73
C PRO A 489 48.51 -20.10 -23.56
N GLY A 490 47.18 -20.18 -23.55
CA GLY A 490 46.37 -20.88 -24.54
C GLY A 490 46.00 -19.96 -25.69
N VAL A 491 46.38 -20.36 -26.90
CA VAL A 491 46.07 -19.71 -28.17
C VAL A 491 44.56 -19.55 -28.38
N MET A 492 44.21 -18.38 -28.94
CA MET A 492 42.92 -17.89 -29.45
C MET A 492 41.79 -18.91 -29.68
N SER A 493 40.60 -18.56 -29.17
CA SER A 493 39.33 -18.81 -29.86
C SER A 493 38.60 -17.47 -30.05
N ASP A 494 38.44 -17.08 -31.31
CA ASP A 494 37.39 -16.15 -31.75
C ASP A 494 36.03 -16.80 -31.42
N ASP A 495 35.28 -16.26 -30.46
CA ASP A 495 33.83 -16.04 -30.57
C ASP A 495 33.21 -15.35 -29.33
N PHE A 496 32.57 -14.22 -29.63
CA PHE A 496 31.44 -13.53 -29.00
C PHE A 496 31.10 -13.72 -27.50
N GLY A 497 31.26 -12.61 -26.77
CA GLY A 497 30.69 -12.38 -25.43
C GLY A 497 30.15 -10.96 -25.23
N LEU A 498 29.52 -10.37 -26.25
CA LEU A 498 28.73 -9.13 -26.10
C LEU A 498 27.39 -9.30 -26.83
N SER A 499 26.36 -9.64 -26.07
CA SER A 499 24.97 -9.42 -26.48
C SER A 499 24.26 -8.71 -25.33
N GLY A 500 24.00 -7.40 -25.42
CA GLY A 500 24.44 -6.45 -26.45
C GLY A 500 23.95 -5.03 -26.15
N HIS A 501 23.95 -4.08 -27.08
CA HIS A 501 24.28 -4.08 -28.50
C HIS A 501 24.90 -2.72 -28.81
N GLY A 502 26.20 -2.67 -29.09
CA GLY A 502 26.85 -1.50 -29.70
C GLY A 502 27.25 -1.86 -31.12
N VAL A 503 27.14 -0.92 -32.06
CA VAL A 503 27.62 -1.11 -33.43
C VAL A 503 29.04 -0.58 -33.48
N VAL A 504 30.00 -1.45 -33.78
CA VAL A 504 31.38 -1.04 -34.00
C VAL A 504 31.59 -0.83 -35.48
N VAL A 505 31.97 0.38 -35.85
CA VAL A 505 32.20 0.82 -37.23
C VAL A 505 33.64 1.27 -37.38
N GLU A 506 34.25 0.95 -38.52
CA GLU A 506 35.53 1.54 -38.91
C GLU A 506 35.25 2.70 -39.87
N ALA A 507 35.67 3.90 -39.47
CA ALA A 507 35.46 5.13 -40.22
C ALA A 507 36.24 5.08 -41.54
N ALA A 508 35.51 5.19 -42.65
CA ALA A 508 36.02 5.10 -44.01
C ALA A 508 37.17 6.09 -44.23
N PRO A 509 38.25 5.73 -44.97
CA PRO A 509 39.46 6.54 -45.16
C PRO A 509 39.22 8.01 -45.57
N GLY A 510 38.06 8.31 -46.17
CA GLY A 510 37.68 9.66 -46.57
C GLY A 510 37.37 10.63 -45.42
N TRP A 511 37.17 10.14 -44.19
CA TRP A 511 37.07 10.99 -43.00
C TRP A 511 38.46 11.52 -42.64
N ASP A 512 38.64 12.85 -42.72
CA ASP A 512 39.82 13.47 -42.14
C ASP A 512 39.70 13.49 -40.60
N ASP A 513 40.84 13.43 -39.91
CA ASP A 513 40.87 13.27 -38.45
C ASP A 513 40.24 14.47 -37.73
N THR A 514 40.32 15.68 -38.32
CA THR A 514 39.77 16.90 -37.71
C THR A 514 38.24 16.90 -37.74
N ALA A 515 37.65 16.56 -38.87
CA ALA A 515 36.20 16.44 -39.05
C ALA A 515 35.64 15.24 -38.27
N LEU A 516 36.38 14.13 -38.21
CA LEU A 516 35.99 12.96 -37.42
C LEU A 516 36.00 13.30 -35.92
N ASP A 517 37.04 13.94 -35.42
CA ASP A 517 37.11 14.37 -34.02
C ASP A 517 36.04 15.41 -33.69
N ALA A 518 35.81 16.38 -34.58
CA ALA A 518 34.77 17.38 -34.42
C ALA A 518 33.36 16.77 -34.42
N LEU A 519 33.09 15.77 -35.26
CA LEU A 519 31.80 15.09 -35.33
C LEU A 519 31.54 14.27 -34.06
N LEU A 520 32.54 13.49 -33.61
CA LEU A 520 32.39 12.60 -32.46
C LEU A 520 32.39 13.35 -31.12
N ALA A 521 32.90 14.59 -31.10
CA ALA A 521 32.84 15.50 -29.95
C ALA A 521 31.60 16.41 -29.95
N ALA A 522 30.79 16.40 -31.01
CA ALA A 522 29.63 17.28 -31.13
C ALA A 522 28.49 16.82 -30.21
N ASP A 523 28.02 17.72 -29.35
CA ASP A 523 26.87 17.50 -28.47
C ASP A 523 25.61 18.10 -29.11
N VAL A 524 25.15 17.47 -30.20
CA VAL A 524 23.97 17.90 -30.95
C VAL A 524 22.81 16.90 -30.72
N PRO A 525 21.64 17.36 -30.24
CA PRO A 525 20.45 16.54 -30.14
C PRO A 525 20.11 15.90 -31.49
N GLY A 526 19.94 14.58 -31.50
CA GLY A 526 19.66 13.82 -32.72
C GLY A 526 20.86 13.11 -33.34
N LEU A 527 22.07 13.19 -32.77
CA LEU A 527 23.18 12.32 -33.17
C LEU A 527 23.08 10.94 -32.51
N GLN A 528 23.49 9.88 -33.22
CA GLN A 528 23.68 8.57 -32.62
C GLN A 528 24.74 8.65 -31.51
N PRO A 529 24.48 8.10 -30.31
CA PRO A 529 25.46 8.18 -29.22
C PRO A 529 26.75 7.42 -29.55
N VAL A 530 27.88 8.09 -29.38
CA VAL A 530 29.22 7.50 -29.47
C VAL A 530 29.58 6.89 -28.11
N LEU A 531 29.91 5.61 -28.09
CA LEU A 531 30.27 4.86 -26.89
C LEU A 531 31.78 4.83 -26.64
N ASP A 532 32.58 4.68 -27.70
CA ASP A 532 34.05 4.63 -27.63
C ASP A 532 34.69 4.93 -29.01
N ARG A 533 35.97 5.32 -29.03
CA ARG A 533 36.77 5.49 -30.26
C ARG A 533 38.23 5.07 -30.03
N GLN A 534 38.75 4.24 -30.92
CA GLN A 534 40.16 3.90 -31.03
C GLN A 534 40.66 4.17 -32.46
N GLY A 535 41.24 5.36 -32.66
CA GLY A 535 41.58 5.82 -34.01
C GLY A 535 40.34 5.84 -34.90
N ARG A 536 40.40 5.22 -36.08
CA ARG A 536 39.27 5.18 -37.00
C ARG A 536 38.15 4.22 -36.56
N ARG A 537 38.38 3.36 -35.57
CA ARG A 537 37.36 2.42 -35.08
C ARG A 537 36.48 3.09 -34.02
N VAL A 538 35.18 3.17 -34.26
CA VAL A 538 34.20 3.88 -33.44
C VAL A 538 33.12 2.91 -32.97
N ALA A 539 32.87 2.83 -31.67
CA ALA A 539 31.75 2.10 -31.10
C ALA A 539 30.58 3.05 -30.88
N LEU A 540 29.40 2.67 -31.37
CA LEU A 540 28.17 3.46 -31.34
C LEU A 540 27.07 2.70 -30.62
N ALA A 541 26.13 3.40 -29.99
CA ALA A 541 24.97 2.77 -29.38
C ALA A 541 24.06 2.18 -30.47
N ALA A 542 23.53 0.96 -30.27
CA ALA A 542 22.49 0.46 -31.14
C ALA A 542 21.22 1.31 -31.03
N TRP A 543 20.43 1.31 -32.10
CA TRP A 543 19.15 2.01 -32.11
C TRP A 543 18.16 1.39 -31.12
N PRO A 544 17.38 2.20 -30.40
CA PRO A 544 16.26 1.72 -29.62
C PRO A 544 15.26 0.91 -30.47
N GLU A 545 14.58 -0.04 -29.84
CA GLU A 545 13.57 -0.86 -30.49
C GLU A 545 12.45 0.03 -31.09
N GLY A 546 12.09 -0.23 -32.36
CA GLY A 546 11.07 0.52 -33.10
C GLY A 546 11.57 1.71 -33.92
N CYS A 547 12.86 2.07 -33.85
CA CYS A 547 13.46 3.06 -34.75
C CYS A 547 13.46 2.56 -36.20
N ARG A 548 13.14 3.44 -37.16
CA ARG A 548 13.08 3.12 -38.60
C ARG A 548 14.06 3.96 -39.39
N ARG A 549 15.00 3.31 -40.09
CA ARG A 549 15.89 3.96 -41.05
C ARG A 549 15.15 4.23 -42.36
N LEU A 550 15.38 5.39 -42.97
CA LEU A 550 14.81 5.68 -44.28
C LEU A 550 15.48 4.83 -45.37
N ALA A 551 14.74 4.53 -46.43
CA ALA A 551 15.29 3.92 -47.63
C ALA A 551 16.05 4.96 -48.46
N ASP A 552 17.15 4.54 -49.11
CA ASP A 552 18.05 5.44 -49.86
C ASP A 552 17.40 6.11 -51.07
N ASP A 553 16.25 5.63 -51.54
CA ASP A 553 15.47 6.16 -52.68
C ASP A 553 14.44 7.24 -52.28
N VAL A 554 14.31 7.54 -50.98
CA VAL A 554 13.37 8.55 -50.47
C VAL A 554 13.90 9.97 -50.78
N PRO A 555 13.14 10.83 -51.49
CA PRO A 555 13.53 12.22 -51.71
C PRO A 555 13.50 13.00 -50.39
N PHE A 556 14.67 13.44 -49.92
CA PHE A 556 14.90 14.02 -48.59
C PHE A 556 15.16 15.54 -48.61
N ASP A 557 15.31 16.13 -49.79
CA ASP A 557 15.71 17.51 -50.08
C ASP A 557 14.74 18.61 -49.58
N ARG A 558 13.62 18.24 -48.91
CA ARG A 558 12.60 19.17 -48.42
C ARG A 558 12.22 18.99 -46.94
N LEU A 559 12.97 18.21 -46.17
CA LEU A 559 12.65 17.95 -44.76
C LEU A 559 13.46 18.85 -43.80
N ALA A 560 12.84 19.22 -42.69
CA ALA A 560 13.38 20.01 -41.57
C ALA A 560 14.62 19.47 -40.78
N PRO A 561 15.16 18.23 -40.96
CA PRO A 561 16.26 17.72 -40.12
C PRO A 561 17.63 18.38 -40.34
N MET A 562 17.76 19.30 -41.29
CA MET A 562 19.03 20.00 -41.53
C MET A 562 19.54 20.79 -40.34
N ALA A 563 18.67 21.15 -39.40
CA ALA A 563 19.05 21.76 -38.13
C ALA A 563 20.08 20.92 -37.34
N ILE A 564 20.02 19.58 -37.44
CA ILE A 564 20.99 18.69 -36.78
C ILE A 564 22.37 18.85 -37.43
N VAL A 565 22.44 18.95 -38.76
CA VAL A 565 23.69 19.14 -39.50
C VAL A 565 24.19 20.59 -39.38
N ASP A 566 23.30 21.57 -39.31
CA ASP A 566 23.61 22.98 -39.07
C ASP A 566 24.16 23.22 -37.65
N GLY A 567 23.79 22.37 -36.68
CA GLY A 567 24.29 22.41 -35.30
C GLY A 567 25.68 21.80 -35.10
N LEU A 568 26.22 21.10 -36.10
CA LEU A 568 27.57 20.53 -36.05
C LEU A 568 28.65 21.61 -36.22
N PRO A 569 29.86 21.41 -35.65
CA PRO A 569 31.03 22.22 -35.97
C PRO A 569 31.26 22.28 -37.49
N VAL A 570 31.77 23.40 -38.00
CA VAL A 570 31.88 23.67 -39.46
C VAL A 570 32.66 22.55 -40.19
N GLU A 571 33.70 22.05 -39.55
CA GLU A 571 34.57 20.97 -40.03
C GLU A 571 33.81 19.65 -40.17
N ALA A 572 32.96 19.33 -39.19
CA ALA A 572 32.12 18.13 -39.19
C ALA A 572 30.91 18.27 -40.14
N ALA A 573 30.26 19.43 -40.15
CA ALA A 573 29.08 19.71 -40.96
C ALA A 573 29.37 19.55 -42.46
N ALA A 574 30.52 20.03 -42.93
CA ALA A 574 30.93 19.87 -44.33
C ALA A 574 31.17 18.39 -44.69
N ALA A 575 31.86 17.65 -43.81
CA ALA A 575 32.16 16.23 -44.02
C ALA A 575 30.90 15.35 -44.00
N VAL A 576 29.94 15.66 -43.12
CA VAL A 576 28.63 15.00 -43.05
C VAL A 576 27.80 15.30 -44.31
N ARG A 577 27.69 16.57 -44.74
CA ARG A 577 26.92 16.93 -45.95
C ARG A 577 27.43 16.25 -47.21
N ALA A 578 28.73 16.05 -47.33
CA ALA A 578 29.33 15.37 -48.48
C ALA A 578 28.97 13.87 -48.56
N ARG A 579 28.53 13.27 -47.44
CA ARG A 579 28.25 11.82 -47.30
C ARG A 579 26.79 11.51 -46.97
N LEU A 580 25.97 12.54 -46.83
CA LEU A 580 24.58 12.42 -46.39
C LEU A 580 23.71 11.80 -47.49
N THR A 581 23.02 10.70 -47.17
CA THR A 581 21.94 10.12 -48.00
C THR A 581 20.66 10.00 -47.17
N ALA A 582 19.56 9.56 -47.79
CA ALA A 582 18.34 9.27 -47.05
C ALA A 582 18.56 8.16 -45.99
N GLY A 583 19.37 7.13 -46.29
CA GLY A 583 19.73 6.06 -45.34
C GLY A 583 20.53 6.51 -44.11
N ALA A 584 21.12 7.71 -44.12
CA ALA A 584 21.77 8.30 -42.95
C ALA A 584 20.77 8.82 -41.90
N TRP A 585 19.46 8.70 -42.14
CA TRP A 585 18.41 9.18 -41.24
C TRP A 585 17.62 8.05 -40.61
N VAL A 586 17.38 8.19 -39.31
CA VAL A 586 16.55 7.31 -38.50
C VAL A 586 15.43 8.12 -37.86
N VAL A 587 14.21 7.58 -37.90
CA VAL A 587 13.04 8.16 -37.24
C VAL A 587 12.66 7.30 -36.04
N THR A 588 12.54 7.91 -34.86
CA THR A 588 12.14 7.22 -33.63
C THR A 588 10.64 6.89 -33.64
N PRO A 589 10.15 5.99 -32.77
CA PRO A 589 8.71 5.76 -32.61
C PRO A 589 7.90 7.02 -32.26
N ALA A 590 8.54 8.02 -31.64
CA ALA A 590 7.96 9.31 -31.30
C ALA A 590 7.95 10.33 -32.47
N GLY A 591 8.52 9.96 -33.63
CA GLY A 591 8.56 10.81 -34.83
C GLY A 591 9.74 11.79 -34.87
N GLU A 592 10.73 11.64 -34.00
CA GLU A 592 11.93 12.48 -33.98
C GLU A 592 12.96 12.02 -34.99
N TRP A 593 13.72 12.96 -35.54
CA TRP A 593 14.77 12.70 -36.53
C TRP A 593 16.13 12.54 -35.85
N MET A 594 16.85 11.48 -36.23
CA MET A 594 18.20 11.19 -35.78
C MET A 594 19.13 10.89 -36.95
N LEU A 595 20.41 11.19 -36.77
CA LEU A 595 21.48 10.96 -37.74
C LEU A 595 22.25 9.68 -37.39
N ALA A 596 22.31 8.77 -38.36
CA ALA A 596 22.94 7.48 -38.19
C ALA A 596 24.44 7.52 -38.45
N LEU A 597 25.21 7.61 -37.36
CA LEU A 597 26.67 7.67 -37.44
C LEU A 597 27.26 6.35 -37.94
N ASP A 598 26.61 5.21 -37.72
CA ASP A 598 27.09 3.94 -38.23
C ASP A 598 27.12 3.89 -39.76
N ASP A 599 26.09 4.43 -40.42
CA ASP A 599 26.03 4.55 -41.88
C ASP A 599 26.97 5.66 -42.39
N LEU A 600 27.03 6.81 -41.71
CA LEU A 600 27.89 7.92 -42.13
C LEU A 600 29.38 7.62 -42.00
N LEU A 601 29.79 6.91 -40.95
CA LEU A 601 31.20 6.59 -40.73
C LEU A 601 31.66 5.47 -41.66
N THR A 602 30.79 4.54 -42.07
CA THR A 602 31.16 3.50 -43.04
C THR A 602 31.33 4.02 -44.47
N ARG A 603 30.82 5.22 -44.77
CA ARG A 603 30.92 5.91 -46.08
C ARG A 603 32.02 6.97 -46.07
#